data_AF-A0A2V5W7U3-F1
#
_entry.id   AF-A0A2V5W7U3-F1
#
_cell.length_a   1.000
_cell.length_b   1.000
_cell.length_c   1.000
_cell.angle_alpha   90.00
_cell.angle_beta   90.00
_cell.angle_gamma   90.00
#
_symmetry.space_group_name_H-M   'P 1'
#
loop_
_entity.id
_entity.type
_entity.pdbx_description
1 polymer ?
#
loop_
_entity_poly.entity_id
_entity_poly.type
_entity_poly.pdbx_seq_one_letter_code
_entity_poly.pdbx_strand_id
1 'polypeptide(L)'
;MLTGDQALTDFIREAIRQQGPVRFDWFMEQALYHPDFGYYSSGRCALGRRGDYFTNVSVGPLFGRMLAAQFAEMWEVMGRPHDFTIVEQGAHHGEFAHDVLT
;
A
#
# COMPACT_ATOMS: atom_id res chain seq x y z
N MET A 1 -21.48 17.36 6.67
CA MET A 1 -20.47 17.02 7.69
C MET A 1 -19.14 16.91 6.96
N LEU A 2 -18.08 17.55 7.46
CA LEU A 2 -16.74 17.38 6.88
C LEU A 2 -16.31 15.93 7.16
N THR A 3 -16.28 15.11 6.12
CA THR A 3 -15.73 13.74 6.17
C THR A 3 -14.21 13.86 6.04
N GLY A 4 -13.49 13.74 7.15
CA GLY A 4 -12.03 13.82 7.17
C GLY A 4 -11.46 13.97 8.57
N ASP A 5 -10.17 13.67 8.75
CA ASP A 5 -9.46 13.98 9.98
C ASP A 5 -9.36 15.51 10.16
N GLN A 6 -9.92 16.03 11.25
CA GLN A 6 -9.94 17.47 11.49
C GLN A 6 -8.54 18.03 11.75
N ALA A 7 -7.69 17.29 12.48
CA ALA A 7 -6.32 17.72 12.78
C ALA A 7 -5.47 17.78 11.50
N LEU A 8 -5.60 16.81 10.60
CA LEU A 8 -4.93 16.83 9.29
C LEU A 8 -5.41 18.00 8.42
N THR A 9 -6.72 18.23 8.43
CA THR A 9 -7.31 19.34 7.66
C THR A 9 -6.76 20.68 8.13
N ASP A 10 -6.65 20.87 9.45
CA ASP A 10 -6.14 22.11 10.03
C ASP A 10 -4.63 22.26 9.80
N PHE A 11 -3.86 21.18 9.88
CA PHE A 11 -2.44 21.15 9.52
C PHE A 11 -2.20 21.61 8.07
N ILE A 12 -2.93 21.03 7.11
CA ILE A 12 -2.79 21.37 5.68
C ILE A 12 -3.20 22.82 5.42
N ARG A 13 -4.30 23.27 6.04
CA ARG A 13 -4.76 24.67 5.91
C ARG A 13 -3.74 25.67 6.43
N GLU A 14 -3.09 25.35 7.55
CA GLU A 14 -2.09 26.23 8.14
C GLU A 14 -0.85 26.33 7.24
N ALA A 15 -0.38 25.21 6.68
CA ALA A 15 0.71 25.22 5.71
C ALA A 15 0.39 26.12 4.50
N ILE A 16 -0.83 26.00 3.95
CA ILE A 16 -1.28 26.83 2.81
C ILE A 16 -1.36 28.32 3.19
N ARG A 17 -1.81 28.65 4.41
CA ARG A 17 -1.87 30.05 4.89
C ARG A 17 -0.48 30.67 5.01
N GLN A 18 0.49 29.91 5.49
CA GLN A 18 1.84 30.42 5.73
C GLN A 18 2.70 30.49 4.46
N GLN A 19 2.55 29.51 3.57
CA GLN A 19 3.45 29.32 2.43
C GLN A 19 2.80 29.68 1.09
N GLY A 20 1.49 29.94 1.07
CA GLY A 20 0.70 30.09 -0.14
C GLY A 20 0.27 28.74 -0.74
N PRO A 21 -0.16 28.70 -2.01
CA PRO A 21 -0.58 27.47 -2.67
C PRO A 21 0.50 26.38 -2.58
N VAL A 22 0.12 25.21 -2.06
CA VAL A 22 1.00 24.05 -2.00
C VAL A 22 0.87 23.21 -3.27
N ARG A 23 1.91 22.44 -3.58
CA ARG A 23 1.87 21.47 -4.67
C ARG A 23 0.94 20.29 -4.31
N PHE A 24 0.31 19.71 -5.31
CA PHE A 24 -0.62 18.61 -5.11
C PHE A 24 0.06 17.32 -4.62
N ASP A 25 1.31 17.07 -5.03
CA ASP A 25 2.09 15.92 -4.54
C ASP A 25 2.37 16.02 -3.04
N TRP A 26 2.71 17.22 -2.55
CA TRP A 26 2.83 17.45 -1.11
C TRP A 26 1.50 17.22 -0.39
N PHE A 27 0.38 17.74 -0.93
CA PHE A 27 -0.94 17.49 -0.34
C PHE A 27 -1.25 15.99 -0.25
N MET A 28 -0.98 15.24 -1.33
CA MET A 28 -1.19 13.78 -1.37
C MET A 28 -0.28 13.06 -0.37
N GLU A 29 0.96 13.48 -0.23
CA GLU A 29 1.89 12.94 0.77
C GLU A 29 1.33 13.11 2.19
N GLN A 30 0.80 14.29 2.53
CA GLN A 30 0.19 14.51 3.85
C GLN A 30 -1.11 13.74 4.02
N ALA A 31 -2.00 13.77 3.01
CA ALA A 31 -3.28 13.07 3.04
C ALA A 31 -3.12 11.55 3.25
N LEU A 32 -2.13 10.96 2.58
CA LEU A 32 -1.92 9.51 2.58
C LEU A 32 -0.97 9.04 3.69
N TYR A 33 0.10 9.80 3.96
CA TYR A 33 1.26 9.31 4.71
C TYR A 33 1.68 10.19 5.89
N HIS A 34 0.95 11.27 6.23
CA HIS A 34 1.26 12.05 7.43
C HIS A 34 1.38 11.09 8.64
N PRO A 35 2.47 11.15 9.43
CA PRO A 35 2.76 10.15 10.46
C PRO A 35 1.60 9.88 11.41
N ASP A 36 0.93 10.93 11.88
CA ASP A 36 -0.16 10.80 12.85
C ASP A 36 -1.56 10.64 12.22
N PHE A 37 -1.81 11.25 11.06
CA PHE A 37 -3.16 11.46 10.53
C PHE A 37 -3.37 10.91 9.12
N GLY A 38 -2.30 10.55 8.43
CA GLY A 38 -2.35 10.06 7.05
C GLY A 38 -3.17 8.79 6.96
N TYR A 39 -3.85 8.59 5.84
CA TYR A 39 -4.73 7.45 5.63
C TYR A 39 -4.04 6.09 5.92
N TYR A 40 -2.83 5.89 5.39
CA TYR A 40 -2.06 4.65 5.59
C TYR A 40 -1.29 4.58 6.92
N SER A 41 -1.07 5.71 7.59
CA SER A 41 -0.25 5.79 8.81
C SER A 41 -1.09 5.81 10.10
N SER A 42 -2.31 6.34 10.05
CA SER A 42 -3.19 6.55 11.21
C SER A 42 -3.87 5.28 11.75
N GLY A 43 -3.61 4.12 11.16
CA GLY A 43 -4.30 2.87 11.48
C GLY A 43 -5.78 2.82 11.09
N ARG A 44 -6.27 3.83 10.35
CA ARG A 44 -7.66 3.90 9.85
C ARG A 44 -7.86 3.13 8.57
N CYS A 45 -6.81 2.94 7.78
CA CYS A 45 -6.88 2.14 6.57
C CYS A 45 -7.33 0.71 6.91
N ALA A 46 -8.49 0.33 6.40
CA ALA A 46 -8.98 -1.04 6.46
C ALA A 46 -8.89 -1.65 5.06
N LEU A 47 -8.30 -2.84 4.94
CA LEU A 47 -8.16 -3.57 3.68
C LEU A 47 -8.98 -4.85 3.69
N GLY A 48 -9.35 -5.33 2.50
CA GLY A 48 -10.05 -6.58 2.30
C GLY A 48 -11.56 -6.43 2.14
N ARG A 49 -12.30 -7.55 2.24
CA ARG A 49 -13.75 -7.63 1.92
C ARG A 49 -14.66 -6.62 2.64
N ARG A 50 -14.22 -6.11 3.78
CA ARG A 50 -14.95 -5.13 4.60
C ARG A 50 -14.18 -3.82 4.80
N GLY A 51 -13.04 -3.69 4.11
CA GLY A 51 -12.22 -2.48 4.13
C GLY A 51 -12.61 -1.51 3.03
N ASP A 52 -11.85 -0.42 2.94
CA ASP A 52 -12.03 0.62 1.94
C ASP A 52 -11.60 0.14 0.53
N TYR A 53 -10.73 -0.88 0.47
CA TYR A 53 -10.25 -1.46 -0.77
C TYR A 53 -10.28 -2.99 -0.74
N PHE A 54 -10.70 -3.54 -1.87
CA PHE A 54 -10.68 -4.97 -2.16
C PHE A 54 -9.73 -5.21 -3.34
N THR A 55 -8.71 -6.05 -3.14
CA THR A 55 -7.67 -6.35 -4.15
C THR A 55 -7.76 -7.80 -4.61
N ASN A 56 -6.98 -8.19 -5.63
CA ASN A 56 -6.93 -9.58 -6.09
C ASN A 56 -6.47 -10.55 -4.99
N VAL A 57 -5.60 -10.10 -4.08
CA VAL A 57 -5.18 -10.85 -2.90
C VAL A 57 -6.38 -11.13 -1.98
N SER A 58 -7.36 -10.22 -1.92
CA SER A 58 -8.57 -10.38 -1.11
C SER A 58 -9.59 -11.39 -1.67
N VAL A 59 -9.45 -11.84 -2.92
CA VAL A 59 -10.37 -12.80 -3.55
C VAL A 59 -10.15 -14.21 -3.03
N GLY A 60 -8.88 -14.61 -2.90
CA GLY A 60 -8.44 -15.94 -2.52
C GLY A 60 -7.06 -16.28 -3.11
N PRO A 61 -6.55 -17.49 -2.86
CA PRO A 61 -5.13 -17.81 -3.03
C PRO A 61 -4.68 -18.00 -4.48
N LEU A 62 -5.61 -18.04 -5.44
CA LEU A 62 -5.29 -18.32 -6.84
C LEU A 62 -4.33 -17.29 -7.42
N PHE A 63 -4.49 -16.01 -7.07
CA PHE A 63 -3.62 -14.95 -7.57
C PHE A 63 -2.16 -15.14 -7.13
N GLY A 64 -1.91 -15.42 -5.85
CA GLY A 64 -0.56 -15.70 -5.33
C GLY A 64 0.06 -16.94 -5.98
N ARG A 65 -0.70 -18.03 -6.13
CA ARG A 65 -0.22 -19.27 -6.76
C ARG A 65 0.16 -19.10 -8.24
N MET A 66 -0.59 -18.28 -8.98
CA MET A 66 -0.24 -17.98 -10.38
C MET A 66 1.08 -17.22 -10.46
N LEU A 67 1.31 -16.27 -9.55
CA LEU A 67 2.55 -15.52 -9.47
C LEU A 67 3.72 -16.40 -9.00
N ALA A 68 3.49 -17.36 -8.09
CA ALA A 68 4.50 -18.34 -7.69
C ALA A 68 5.02 -19.14 -8.90
N ALA A 69 4.12 -19.62 -9.77
CA ALA A 69 4.50 -20.30 -11.01
C ALA A 69 5.33 -19.38 -11.93
N GLN A 70 4.93 -18.12 -12.05
CA GLN A 70 5.66 -17.13 -12.84
C GLN A 70 7.06 -16.83 -12.27
N PHE A 71 7.21 -16.75 -10.95
CA PHE A 71 8.50 -16.53 -10.29
C PHE A 71 9.42 -17.75 -10.47
N ALA A 72 8.88 -18.97 -10.42
CA ALA A 72 9.63 -20.18 -10.72
C ALA A 72 10.15 -20.17 -12.16
N GLU A 73 9.30 -19.81 -13.13
CA GLU A 73 9.72 -19.66 -14.53
C GLU A 73 10.83 -18.62 -14.68
N MET A 74 10.68 -17.44 -14.05
CA MET A 74 11.70 -16.39 -14.09
C MET A 74 13.03 -16.88 -13.51
N TRP A 75 13.00 -17.58 -12.37
CA TRP A 75 14.20 -18.18 -11.78
C TRP A 75 14.89 -19.17 -12.72
N GLU A 76 14.12 -19.99 -13.44
CA GLU A 76 14.67 -20.93 -14.43
C GLU A 76 15.29 -20.21 -15.64
N VAL A 77 14.60 -19.21 -16.20
CA VAL A 77 15.08 -18.41 -17.33
C VAL A 77 16.35 -17.63 -16.97
N MET A 78 16.49 -17.21 -15.70
CA MET A 78 17.69 -16.57 -15.18
C MET A 78 18.87 -17.53 -14.94
N GLY A 79 18.73 -18.82 -15.29
CA GLY A 79 19.79 -19.80 -15.15
C GLY A 79 19.92 -20.37 -13.74
N ARG A 80 18.81 -20.39 -12.98
CA ARG A 80 18.74 -20.94 -11.62
C ARG A 80 19.78 -20.33 -10.67
N PRO A 81 19.79 -18.99 -10.51
CA PRO A 81 20.72 -18.36 -9.58
C PRO A 81 20.51 -18.90 -8.16
N HIS A 82 21.62 -19.05 -7.43
CA HIS A 82 21.58 -19.43 -6.00
C HIS A 82 20.89 -18.35 -5.17
N ASP A 83 21.12 -17.08 -5.52
CA ASP A 83 20.54 -15.93 -4.85
C ASP A 83 19.41 -15.36 -5.71
N PHE A 84 18.17 -15.63 -5.31
CA PHE A 84 16.96 -15.11 -5.97
C PHE A 84 16.05 -14.51 -4.92
N THR A 85 15.80 -13.20 -5.02
CA THR A 85 15.00 -12.45 -4.04
C THR A 85 13.73 -11.92 -4.70
N ILE A 86 12.60 -12.20 -4.09
CA ILE A 86 11.31 -11.60 -4.43
C ILE A 86 11.03 -10.50 -3.42
N VAL A 87 10.78 -9.28 -3.89
CA VAL A 87 10.49 -8.12 -3.04
C VAL A 87 9.05 -7.68 -3.26
N GLU A 88 8.24 -7.75 -2.21
CA GLU A 88 6.87 -7.22 -2.21
C GLU A 88 6.84 -5.85 -1.51
N GLN A 89 6.55 -4.80 -2.28
CA GLN A 89 6.33 -3.46 -1.74
C GLN A 89 4.86 -3.28 -1.39
N GLY A 90 4.56 -2.90 -0.13
CA GLY A 90 3.18 -2.75 0.32
C GLY A 90 2.50 -4.09 0.60
N ALA A 91 3.19 -5.00 1.30
CA ALA A 91 2.71 -6.35 1.59
C ALA A 91 1.50 -6.42 2.55
N HIS A 92 1.12 -5.30 3.16
CA HIS A 92 0.02 -5.22 4.12
C HIS A 92 0.13 -6.29 5.23
N HIS A 93 -0.78 -7.28 5.29
CA HIS A 93 -0.74 -8.35 6.28
C HIS A 93 0.00 -9.62 5.78
N GLY A 94 0.56 -9.58 4.58
CA GLY A 94 1.43 -10.64 4.03
C GLY A 94 0.69 -11.80 3.39
N GLU A 95 -0.62 -11.68 3.10
CA GLU A 95 -1.38 -12.77 2.49
C GLU A 95 -0.85 -13.17 1.11
N PHE A 96 -0.40 -12.20 0.30
CA PHE A 96 0.19 -12.49 -0.99
C PHE A 96 1.47 -13.31 -0.85
N ALA A 97 2.41 -12.87 0.00
CA ALA A 97 3.64 -13.62 0.27
C ALA A 97 3.34 -15.03 0.81
N HIS A 98 2.35 -15.17 1.69
CA HIS A 98 1.91 -16.48 2.16
C HIS A 98 1.47 -17.37 0.99
N ASP A 99 0.55 -16.88 0.14
CA ASP A 99 0.03 -17.64 -1.00
C ASP A 99 1.08 -17.95 -2.07
N VAL A 100 2.13 -17.15 -2.18
CA VAL A 100 3.27 -17.38 -3.08
C VAL A 100 4.20 -18.47 -2.55
N LEU A 101 4.34 -18.59 -1.23
CA LEU A 101 5.32 -19.48 -0.57
C LEU A 101 4.74 -20.84 -0.15
N THR A 102 3.42 -21.06 -0.26
CA THR A 102 2.72 -22.30 0.11
C THR A 102 2.10 -23.01 -1.08
#